data_AF-G5E234-F1
#
_entry.id   AF-G5E234-F1
#
_cell.length_a   1.000
_cell.length_b   1.000
_cell.length_c   1.000
_cell.angle_alpha   90.00
_cell.angle_beta   90.00
_cell.angle_gamma   90.00
#
_symmetry.space_group_name_H-M   'P 1'
#
loop_
_entity.id
_entity.type
_entity.pdbx_description
1 polymer ?
#
loop_
_entity_poly.entity_id
_entity_poly.type
_entity_poly.pdbx_seq_one_letter_code
_entity_poly.pdbx_strand_id
1 'polypeptide(L)'
;QEVVDFEKLDFSAAFQGHDGFRCLGTTKAKAGEAGFIRVDHDYVLKSAQLAKAGGCRHFNLESSKGADKSSSYLYLRVGQV
;
A
#
# COMPACT_ATOMS: atom_id res chain seq x y z
N GLN A 1 7.25 -9.65 15.39
CA GLN A 1 6.42 -9.89 14.20
C GLN A 1 4.98 -9.90 14.65
N GLU A 2 4.14 -9.05 14.06
CA GLU A 2 2.71 -8.98 14.31
C GLU A 2 1.97 -9.42 13.05
N VAL A 3 0.90 -10.21 13.18
CA VAL A 3 0.07 -10.63 12.05
C VAL A 3 -1.17 -9.76 12.05
N VAL A 4 -1.30 -8.95 11.00
CA VAL A 4 -2.42 -8.01 10.84
C VAL A 4 -3.32 -8.46 9.70
N ASP A 5 -4.61 -8.24 9.86
CA ASP A 5 -5.60 -8.45 8.82
C ASP A 5 -5.80 -7.13 8.08
N PHE A 6 -5.44 -7.06 6.79
CA PHE A 6 -5.56 -5.83 5.99
C PHE A 6 -7.01 -5.36 5.78
N GLU A 7 -7.98 -6.23 6.09
CA GLU A 7 -9.40 -5.87 6.12
C GLU A 7 -9.83 -5.21 7.43
N LYS A 8 -8.96 -5.22 8.45
CA LYS A 8 -9.21 -4.64 9.77
C LYS A 8 -8.22 -3.51 10.04
N LEU A 9 -8.75 -2.35 10.44
CA LEU A 9 -7.98 -1.12 10.58
C LEU A 9 -7.53 -0.86 12.03
N ASP A 10 -6.92 -1.83 12.70
CA ASP A 10 -6.58 -1.73 14.14
C ASP A 10 -5.08 -1.72 14.46
N PHE A 11 -4.20 -1.74 13.45
CA PHE A 11 -2.75 -1.90 13.66
C PHE A 11 -1.95 -0.58 13.65
N SER A 12 -2.58 0.56 13.89
CA SER A 12 -1.86 1.85 13.97
C SER A 12 -0.75 1.85 15.05
N ALA A 13 -0.98 1.15 16.17
CA ALA A 13 0.01 1.00 17.23
C ALA A 13 1.30 0.31 16.78
N ALA A 14 1.22 -0.57 15.76
CA ALA A 14 2.38 -1.26 15.21
C ALA A 14 3.41 -0.32 14.56
N PHE A 15 3.02 0.93 14.25
CA PHE A 15 3.90 1.93 13.66
C PHE A 15 4.57 2.87 14.68
N GLN A 16 4.23 2.77 15.97
CA GLN A 16 4.79 3.66 16.98
C GLN A 16 6.31 3.49 17.13
N GLY A 17 7.05 4.59 16.96
CA GLY A 17 8.51 4.59 17.07
C GLY A 17 9.23 3.93 15.90
N HIS A 18 8.53 3.65 14.79
CA HIS A 18 9.09 2.96 13.63
C HIS A 18 8.86 3.75 12.33
N ASP A 19 9.78 3.58 11.38
CA ASP A 19 9.60 3.99 9.99
C ASP A 19 8.90 2.86 9.21
N GLY A 20 8.01 3.23 8.30
CA GLY A 20 7.23 2.30 7.49
C GLY A 20 7.83 2.12 6.11
N PHE A 21 7.87 0.87 5.64
CA PHE A 21 8.16 0.53 4.26
C PHE A 21 6.98 -0.25 3.70
N ARG A 22 6.36 0.23 2.62
CA ARG A 22 5.31 -0.51 1.93
C ARG A 22 5.91 -1.31 0.80
N CYS A 23 5.80 -2.63 0.94
CA CYS A 23 6.25 -3.63 -0.04
C CYS A 23 5.11 -4.57 -0.47
N LEU A 24 3.86 -4.13 -0.33
CA LEU A 24 2.72 -4.92 -0.85
C LEU A 24 2.78 -4.91 -2.38
N GLY A 25 2.15 -5.89 -3.00
CA GLY A 25 2.01 -5.90 -4.44
C GLY A 25 1.43 -7.22 -4.91
N THR A 26 0.65 -7.16 -5.97
CA THR A 26 0.17 -8.35 -6.66
C THR A 26 0.28 -8.18 -8.17
N THR A 27 -0.12 -9.20 -8.91
CA THR A 27 -0.23 -9.12 -10.36
C THR A 27 -1.70 -9.24 -10.75
N LYS A 28 -2.09 -8.56 -11.84
CA LYS A 28 -3.42 -8.72 -12.42
C LYS A 28 -3.73 -10.19 -12.74
N ALA A 29 -2.72 -10.97 -13.13
CA ALA A 29 -2.86 -12.40 -13.40
C ALA A 29 -3.27 -13.21 -12.16
N LYS A 30 -2.77 -12.83 -10.97
CA LYS A 30 -3.05 -13.54 -9.72
C LYS A 30 -4.35 -13.08 -9.05
N ALA A 31 -4.64 -11.78 -9.07
CA ALA A 31 -5.71 -11.18 -8.28
C ALA A 31 -6.87 -10.61 -9.11
N GLY A 32 -6.79 -10.69 -10.44
CA GLY A 32 -7.68 -9.96 -11.32
C GLY A 32 -7.48 -8.43 -11.21
N GLU A 33 -8.28 -7.67 -11.93
CA GLU A 33 -8.19 -6.20 -11.94
C GLU A 33 -8.60 -5.59 -10.59
N ALA A 34 -9.76 -5.98 -10.06
CA ALA A 34 -10.25 -5.47 -8.78
C ALA A 34 -9.32 -5.83 -7.60
N GLY A 35 -8.80 -7.05 -7.57
CA GLY A 35 -7.85 -7.46 -6.53
C GLY A 35 -6.50 -6.76 -6.67
N PHE A 36 -6.07 -6.47 -7.91
CA PHE A 36 -4.87 -5.66 -8.14
C PHE A 36 -5.05 -4.25 -7.59
N ILE A 37 -6.15 -3.55 -7.91
CA ILE A 37 -6.42 -2.20 -7.37
C ILE A 37 -6.50 -2.24 -5.84
N ARG A 38 -7.20 -3.22 -5.26
CA ARG A 38 -7.34 -3.35 -3.80
C ARG A 38 -5.98 -3.48 -3.09
N VAL A 39 -5.08 -4.30 -3.62
CA VAL A 39 -3.75 -4.54 -3.01
C VAL A 39 -2.76 -3.43 -3.31
N ASP A 40 -2.72 -2.97 -4.55
CA ASP A 40 -1.70 -2.05 -5.04
C ASP A 40 -2.03 -0.58 -4.80
N HIS A 41 -3.28 -0.26 -4.46
CA HIS A 41 -3.69 1.10 -4.12
C HIS A 41 -4.41 1.18 -2.77
N ASP A 42 -5.52 0.44 -2.58
CA ASP A 42 -6.39 0.68 -1.42
C ASP A 42 -5.73 0.29 -0.08
N TYR A 43 -5.08 -0.87 -0.02
CA TYR A 43 -4.34 -1.28 1.17
C TYR A 43 -3.16 -0.37 1.44
N VAL A 44 -2.50 0.13 0.39
CA VAL A 44 -1.37 1.05 0.53
C VAL A 44 -1.81 2.35 1.18
N LEU A 45 -2.88 2.93 0.66
CA LEU A 45 -3.44 4.17 1.17
C LEU A 45 -3.87 4.03 2.62
N LYS A 46 -4.57 2.93 2.95
CA LYS A 46 -4.97 2.60 4.32
C LYS A 46 -3.77 2.42 5.25
N SER A 47 -2.74 1.69 4.82
CA SER A 47 -1.52 1.51 5.60
C SER A 47 -0.79 2.82 5.84
N ALA A 48 -0.70 3.70 4.84
CA ALA A 48 -0.09 5.02 4.99
C ALA A 48 -0.87 5.89 5.99
N GLN A 49 -2.21 5.85 5.96
CA GLN A 49 -3.06 6.55 6.93
C GLN A 49 -2.85 6.03 8.35
N LEU A 50 -2.81 4.70 8.53
CA LEU A 50 -2.57 4.08 9.83
C LEU A 50 -1.16 4.35 10.34
N ALA A 51 -0.15 4.33 9.47
CA ALA A 51 1.22 4.69 9.82
C ALA A 51 1.30 6.13 10.32
N LYS A 52 0.67 7.06 9.60
CA LYS A 52 0.58 8.47 10.05
C LYS A 52 -0.12 8.59 11.40
N ALA A 53 -1.24 7.88 11.61
CA ALA A 53 -1.96 7.87 12.88
C ALA A 53 -1.14 7.26 14.02
N GLY A 54 -0.31 6.26 13.73
CA GLY A 54 0.61 5.61 14.66
C GLY A 54 1.87 6.42 14.99
N GLY A 55 2.03 7.62 14.42
CA GLY A 55 3.21 8.46 14.65
C GLY A 55 4.44 8.08 13.83
N CYS A 56 4.26 7.29 12.77
CA CYS A 56 5.32 7.00 11.80
C CYS A 56 5.83 8.29 11.16
N ARG A 57 7.14 8.55 11.25
CA ARG A 57 7.75 9.77 10.72
C ARG A 57 8.05 9.65 9.23
N HIS A 58 8.54 8.50 8.79
CA HIS A 58 8.81 8.24 7.39
C HIS A 58 8.06 7.00 6.92
N PHE A 59 7.26 7.15 5.86
CA PHE A 59 6.58 6.05 5.20
C PHE A 59 7.04 6.00 3.74
N ASN A 60 7.87 5.01 3.43
CA ASN A 60 8.46 4.84 2.11
C ASN A 60 7.57 3.90 1.28
N LEU A 61 7.11 4.40 0.14
CA LEU A 61 6.37 3.63 -0.84
C LEU A 61 7.32 3.12 -1.93
N GLU A 62 7.49 1.80 -2.00
CA GLU A 62 8.12 1.19 -3.18
C GLU A 62 7.07 1.02 -4.29
N SER A 63 7.32 1.68 -5.42
CA SER A 63 6.45 1.70 -6.59
C SER A 63 7.25 1.36 -7.85
N SER A 64 6.56 1.19 -8.97
CA SER A 64 7.18 0.87 -10.24
C SER A 64 7.79 2.09 -10.90
N LYS A 65 8.94 1.90 -11.56
CA LYS A 65 9.51 2.90 -12.46
C LYS A 65 8.49 3.25 -13.56
N GLY A 66 8.19 4.54 -13.70
CA GLY A 66 7.23 5.05 -14.68
C GLY A 66 5.77 4.97 -14.24
N ALA A 67 5.50 4.82 -12.93
CA ALA A 67 4.15 4.95 -12.40
C ALA A 67 3.58 6.35 -12.74
N ASP A 68 2.42 6.37 -13.38
CA ASP A 68 1.76 7.56 -13.91
C ASP A 68 0.25 7.33 -13.93
N LYS A 69 -0.49 8.14 -13.17
CA LYS A 69 -1.96 8.11 -13.10
C LYS A 69 -2.67 8.27 -14.44
N SER A 70 -2.00 8.81 -15.47
CA SER A 70 -2.53 8.98 -16.82
C SER A 70 -2.24 7.82 -17.76
N SER A 71 -1.46 6.83 -17.32
CA SER A 71 -1.09 5.65 -18.11
C SER A 71 -2.32 4.82 -18.51
N SER A 72 -2.32 4.31 -19.74
CA SER A 72 -3.29 3.34 -20.23
C SER A 72 -3.03 1.93 -19.66
N TYR A 73 -1.82 1.66 -19.16
CA TYR A 73 -1.48 0.40 -18.51
C TYR A 73 -1.88 0.44 -17.04
N LEU A 74 -2.86 -0.39 -16.66
CA LEU A 74 -3.38 -0.47 -15.29
C LEU A 74 -2.27 -0.57 -14.23
N TYR A 75 -1.24 -1.38 -14.48
CA TYR A 75 -0.11 -1.56 -13.55
C TYR A 75 0.59 -0.25 -13.20
N LEU A 76 0.92 0.55 -14.21
CA LEU A 76 1.60 1.84 -14.02
C LEU A 76 0.66 2.90 -13.44
N ARG A 77 -0.63 2.83 -13.77
CA ARG A 77 -1.63 3.77 -13.28
C ARG A 77 -1.90 3.61 -11.78
N VAL A 78 -2.00 2.37 -11.30
CA VAL A 78 -2.30 2.04 -9.89
C VAL A 78 -1.06 2.17 -9.01
N GLY A 79 0.15 2.05 -9.56
CA GLY A 79 1.38 2.19 -8.80
C GLY A 79 1.60 3.57 -8.16
N GLN A 80 0.89 4.61 -8.59
CA GLN A 80 0.87 5.88 -7.86
C GLN A 80 -0.18 5.82 -6.75
N VAL A 81 0.25 6.03 -5.51
CA VAL A 81 -0.62 6.18 -4.33
C VAL A 81 -0.47 7.57 -3.76
#